data_AF-A0A9D7CTC2-F1
#
_entry.id   AF-A0A9D7CTC2-F1
#
_cell.length_a   1.000
_cell.length_b   1.000
_cell.length_c   1.000
_cell.angle_alpha   90.00
_cell.angle_beta   90.00
_cell.angle_gamma   90.00
#
_symmetry.space_group_name_H-M   'P 1'
#
loop_
_entity.id
_entity.type
_entity.pdbx_description
1 polymer ?
#
loop_
_entity_poly.entity_id
_entity_poly.type
_entity_poly.pdbx_seq_one_letter_code
_entity_poly.pdbx_strand_id
1 'polypeptide(L)'
;MNAVVLTCAHCGAPLSQPRSIPAESLWPCLHCGALLRVHRDSPPTLERTVAADVTAQLRALVLSGKRDEAIRLGERSGVPREAVEALASSVMAGILFSQRLTPASMALGLLWLGVFAGGVALVVSGYAFAWGLVVLGAILPLPLIQPLRTTLRMMGLPSGVATVRRVTHLGSRELRVRVELFAFDVMVTPSSGEPFGGTLLVPVRASSVPKAVVGARMAVRFDPQDRSFIRFERLLG
;
A
#
# COMPACT_ATOMS: atom_id res chain seq x y z
N MET A 1 15.30 17.65 -3.72
CA MET A 1 14.09 18.31 -3.17
C MET A 1 13.58 17.46 -2.03
N ASN A 2 13.53 18.00 -0.80
CA ASN A 2 13.09 17.26 0.37
C ASN A 2 11.59 16.95 0.24
N ALA A 3 11.23 15.67 0.25
CA ALA A 3 9.82 15.27 0.32
C ALA A 3 9.28 15.72 1.69
N VAL A 4 8.51 16.82 1.70
CA VAL A 4 7.83 17.30 2.90
C VAL A 4 6.78 16.26 3.27
N VAL A 5 6.97 15.62 4.43
CA VAL A 5 5.96 14.72 4.99
C VAL A 5 4.82 15.59 5.49
N LEU A 6 3.73 15.64 4.75
CA LEU A 6 2.54 16.38 5.15
C LEU A 6 1.87 15.67 6.33
N THR A 7 1.49 16.44 7.34
CA THR A 7 0.84 15.95 8.54
C THR A 7 -0.62 16.40 8.57
N CYS A 8 -1.47 15.59 9.18
CA CYS A 8 -2.87 15.92 9.37
C CYS A 8 -3.01 17.09 10.33
N ALA A 9 -3.61 18.20 9.89
CA ALA A 9 -3.86 19.36 10.74
C ALA A 9 -4.77 19.07 11.95
N HIS A 10 -5.55 17.99 11.93
CA HIS A 10 -6.43 17.63 13.04
C HIS A 10 -5.77 16.73 14.10
N CYS A 11 -5.02 15.70 13.68
CA CYS A 11 -4.48 14.69 14.62
C CYS A 11 -2.95 14.54 14.60
N GLY A 12 -2.25 15.32 13.76
CA GLY A 12 -0.80 15.30 13.61
C GLY A 12 -0.23 14.07 12.89
N ALA A 13 -1.06 13.10 12.49
CA ALA A 13 -0.57 11.88 11.84
C ALA A 13 -0.03 12.17 10.42
N PRO A 14 1.03 11.48 9.98
CA PRO A 14 1.53 11.62 8.62
C PRO A 14 0.49 11.19 7.58
N LEU A 15 0.42 11.93 6.47
CA LEU A 15 -0.48 11.62 5.37
C LEU A 15 0.21 10.67 4.38
N SER A 16 -0.41 9.53 4.13
CA SER A 16 0.01 8.59 3.08
C SER A 16 -0.41 9.14 1.71
N GLN A 17 0.45 9.94 1.09
CA GLN A 17 0.15 10.62 -0.18
C GLN A 17 0.88 9.96 -1.36
N PRO A 18 0.20 9.76 -2.51
CA PRO A 18 0.86 9.38 -3.75
C PRO A 18 1.64 10.56 -4.36
N ARG A 19 2.69 10.25 -5.14
CA ARG A 19 3.65 11.20 -5.75
C ARG A 19 3.04 12.35 -6.58
N SER A 20 1.80 12.23 -7.02
CA SER A 20 1.15 13.20 -7.91
C SER A 20 -0.28 13.45 -7.46
N ILE A 21 -0.44 14.44 -6.59
CA ILE A 21 -1.76 14.95 -6.24
C ILE A 21 -2.05 16.15 -7.15
N PRO A 22 -3.27 16.27 -7.71
CA PRO A 22 -3.73 17.53 -8.29
C PRO A 22 -3.51 18.68 -7.30
N ALA A 23 -3.23 19.89 -7.79
CA ALA A 23 -2.80 21.03 -6.97
C ALA A 23 -3.76 21.41 -5.84
N GLU A 24 -5.01 20.95 -5.90
CA GLU A 24 -6.02 21.05 -4.85
C GLU A 24 -6.83 19.75 -4.83
N SER A 25 -6.65 18.92 -3.81
CA SER A 25 -7.50 17.75 -3.64
C SER A 25 -7.86 17.52 -2.18
N LEU A 26 -8.99 16.85 -1.99
CA LEU A 26 -9.47 16.42 -0.70
C LEU A 26 -8.89 15.05 -0.34
N TRP A 27 -8.11 15.02 0.73
CA TRP A 27 -7.44 13.83 1.22
C TRP A 27 -7.97 13.39 2.58
N PRO A 28 -8.49 12.15 2.72
CA PRO A 28 -8.92 11.63 4.00
C PRO A 28 -7.75 11.17 4.86
N CYS A 29 -7.77 11.51 6.14
CA CYS A 29 -6.83 10.98 7.12
C CYS A 29 -7.21 9.55 7.53
N LEU A 30 -6.31 8.61 7.32
CA LEU A 30 -6.48 7.20 7.69
C LEU A 30 -6.60 6.96 9.20
N HIS A 31 -6.17 7.91 10.02
CA HIS A 31 -6.22 7.79 11.48
C HIS A 31 -7.53 8.35 12.04
N CYS A 32 -7.78 9.65 11.89
CA CYS A 32 -8.92 10.33 12.53
C CYS A 32 -10.16 10.49 11.65
N GLY A 33 -10.10 10.18 10.33
CA GLY A 33 -11.24 10.40 9.43
C GLY A 33 -11.48 11.87 9.03
N ALA A 34 -10.56 12.77 9.38
CA ALA A 34 -10.61 14.16 8.90
C ALA A 34 -10.41 14.23 7.38
N LEU A 35 -11.18 15.08 6.71
CA LEU A 35 -10.95 15.47 5.33
C LEU A 35 -10.10 16.73 5.31
N LEU A 36 -8.96 16.63 4.63
CA LEU A 36 -7.98 17.70 4.55
C LEU A 36 -7.89 18.18 3.12
N ARG A 37 -7.86 19.48 2.92
CA ARG A 37 -7.50 20.06 1.63
C ARG A 37 -5.98 20.14 1.57
N VAL A 38 -5.39 19.43 0.62
CA VAL A 38 -3.95 19.40 0.41
C VAL A 38 -3.61 20.35 -0.73
N HIS A 39 -2.71 21.28 -0.46
CA HIS A 39 -2.08 22.13 -1.46
C HIS A 39 -0.60 21.75 -1.56
N ARG A 40 0.01 21.99 -2.72
CA ARG A 40 1.40 21.59 -2.99
C ARG A 40 2.42 22.30 -2.08
N ASP A 41 2.17 23.57 -1.80
CA ASP A 41 3.14 24.47 -1.17
C ASP A 41 2.69 25.00 0.20
N SER A 42 1.57 24.52 0.74
CA SER A 42 1.04 24.97 2.03
C SER A 42 0.63 23.79 2.92
N PRO A 43 0.65 23.96 4.26
CA PRO A 43 0.23 22.90 5.17
C PRO A 43 -1.23 22.52 4.89
N PRO A 44 -1.59 21.23 5.03
CA PRO A 44 -2.96 20.78 4.76
C PRO A 44 -3.93 21.51 5.68
N THR A 45 -5.05 21.98 5.15
CA THR A 45 -6.08 22.64 5.95
C THR A 45 -7.21 21.66 6.26
N LEU A 46 -7.75 21.72 7.47
CA LEU A 46 -8.91 20.93 7.85
C LEU A 46 -10.14 21.50 7.14
N GLU A 47 -10.75 20.72 6.26
CA GLU A 47 -12.01 21.10 5.64
C GLU A 47 -13.18 20.69 6.53
N ARG A 48 -13.14 19.44 7.04
CA ARG A 48 -14.12 18.94 7.99
C ARG A 48 -13.72 17.59 8.59
N THR A 49 -14.41 17.20 9.65
CA THR A 49 -14.28 15.87 10.26
C THR A 49 -15.49 15.02 9.91
N VAL A 50 -15.26 13.79 9.43
CA VAL A 50 -16.33 12.82 9.16
C VAL A 50 -16.63 12.08 10.46
N ALA A 51 -17.90 11.74 10.69
CA ALA A 51 -18.29 10.96 11.86
C ALA A 51 -17.55 9.61 11.90
N ALA A 52 -17.21 9.15 13.11
CA ALA A 52 -16.35 7.99 13.29
C ALA A 52 -16.98 6.70 12.76
N ASP A 53 -18.29 6.56 12.90
CA ASP A 53 -19.09 5.46 12.39
C ASP A 53 -19.10 5.41 10.85
N VAL A 54 -19.30 6.55 10.19
CA VAL A 54 -19.23 6.68 8.73
C VAL A 54 -17.83 6.34 8.25
N THR A 55 -16.80 6.85 8.93
CA THR A 55 -15.40 6.57 8.59
C THR A 55 -15.09 5.08 8.70
N ALA A 56 -15.56 4.42 9.76
CA ALA A 56 -15.38 2.99 9.96
C ALA A 56 -16.09 2.17 8.85
N GLN A 57 -17.32 2.54 8.50
CA GLN A 57 -18.08 1.89 7.43
C GLN A 57 -17.41 2.09 6.06
N LEU A 58 -16.94 3.30 5.74
CA LEU A 58 -16.20 3.58 4.51
C LEU A 58 -14.93 2.71 4.41
N ARG A 59 -14.15 2.61 5.49
CA ARG A 59 -12.97 1.75 5.54
C ARG A 59 -13.34 0.28 5.32
N ALA A 60 -14.39 -0.21 5.99
CA ALA A 60 -14.86 -1.58 5.83
C ALA A 60 -15.28 -1.90 4.39
N LEU A 61 -16.04 -1.00 3.74
CA LEU A 61 -16.46 -1.17 2.33
C LEU A 61 -15.26 -1.15 1.38
N VAL A 62 -14.31 -0.22 1.57
CA VAL A 62 -13.06 -0.15 0.80
C VAL A 62 -12.25 -1.44 0.95
N LEU A 63 -12.07 -1.93 2.19
CA LEU A 63 -11.33 -3.16 2.46
C LEU A 63 -11.97 -4.40 1.81
N SER A 64 -13.30 -4.39 1.73
CA SER A 64 -14.12 -5.44 1.11
C SER A 64 -14.12 -5.37 -0.43
N GLY A 65 -13.45 -4.38 -1.04
CA GLY A 65 -13.47 -4.16 -2.49
C GLY A 65 -14.79 -3.59 -3.03
N LYS A 66 -15.71 -3.18 -2.16
CA LYS A 66 -17.03 -2.64 -2.50
C LYS A 66 -16.93 -1.12 -2.76
N ARG A 67 -16.13 -0.73 -3.76
CA ARG A 67 -15.83 0.68 -4.06
C ARG A 67 -17.08 1.49 -4.34
N ASP A 68 -18.01 0.98 -5.13
CA ASP A 68 -19.22 1.73 -5.49
C ASP A 68 -20.17 1.91 -4.30
N GLU A 69 -20.25 0.93 -3.39
CA GLU A 69 -20.98 1.07 -2.13
C GLU A 69 -20.33 2.12 -1.23
N ALA A 70 -18.99 2.15 -1.17
CA ALA A 70 -18.26 3.17 -0.41
C ALA A 70 -18.50 4.58 -0.96
N ILE A 71 -18.52 4.75 -2.29
CA ILE A 71 -18.82 6.04 -2.93
C ILE A 71 -20.24 6.47 -2.60
N ARG A 72 -21.22 5.57 -2.74
CA ARG A 72 -22.63 5.87 -2.40
C ARG A 72 -22.81 6.23 -0.93
N LEU A 73 -22.14 5.52 -0.01
CA LEU A 73 -22.17 5.87 1.42
C LEU A 73 -21.54 7.24 1.64
N GLY A 74 -20.40 7.50 1.00
CA GLY A 74 -19.71 8.78 1.06
C GLY A 74 -20.62 9.92 0.64
N GLU A 75 -21.23 9.84 -0.54
CA GLU A 75 -22.15 10.85 -1.07
C GLU A 75 -23.32 11.12 -0.11
N ARG A 76 -23.94 10.09 0.47
CA ARG A 76 -25.03 10.24 1.46
C ARG A 76 -24.58 10.91 2.76
N SER A 77 -23.34 10.65 3.17
CA SER A 77 -22.72 11.28 4.34
C SER A 77 -21.98 12.57 3.97
N GLY A 78 -22.21 13.09 2.76
CA GLY A 78 -21.62 14.30 2.21
C GLY A 78 -20.13 14.21 1.88
N VAL A 79 -19.47 13.06 2.01
CA VAL A 79 -18.04 12.85 1.68
C VAL A 79 -17.86 12.91 0.17
N PRO A 80 -17.04 13.85 -0.35
CA PRO A 80 -16.81 13.94 -1.78
C PRO A 80 -16.23 12.65 -2.34
N ARG A 81 -16.69 12.28 -3.54
CA ARG A 81 -16.27 11.07 -4.24
C ARG A 81 -14.74 10.96 -4.33
N GLU A 82 -14.06 12.06 -4.64
CA GLU A 82 -12.60 12.13 -4.74
C GLU A 82 -11.90 11.67 -3.46
N ALA A 83 -12.42 12.05 -2.29
CA ALA A 83 -11.86 11.62 -1.02
C ALA A 83 -12.06 10.12 -0.80
N VAL A 84 -13.21 9.56 -1.17
CA VAL A 84 -13.45 8.11 -1.08
C VAL A 84 -12.54 7.35 -2.04
N GLU A 85 -12.30 7.88 -3.24
CA GLU A 85 -11.39 7.27 -4.21
C GLU A 85 -9.92 7.36 -3.78
N ALA A 86 -9.51 8.46 -3.14
CA ALA A 86 -8.22 8.61 -2.50
C ALA A 86 -8.03 7.61 -1.33
N LEU A 87 -9.08 7.41 -0.51
CA LEU A 87 -9.08 6.36 0.53
C LEU A 87 -8.93 4.98 -0.09
N ALA A 88 -9.71 4.68 -1.14
CA ALA A 88 -9.69 3.39 -1.79
C ALA A 88 -8.33 3.08 -2.40
N SER A 89 -7.76 4.03 -3.14
CA SER A 89 -6.45 3.88 -3.77
C SER A 89 -5.32 3.72 -2.76
N SER A 90 -5.28 4.52 -1.68
CA SER A 90 -4.25 4.42 -0.64
C SER A 90 -4.29 3.08 0.10
N VAL A 91 -5.48 2.61 0.48
CA VAL A 91 -5.66 1.32 1.16
C VAL A 91 -5.35 0.15 0.23
N MET A 92 -5.84 0.18 -1.03
CA MET A 92 -5.57 -0.89 -2.01
C MET A 92 -4.11 -0.96 -2.41
N ALA A 93 -3.44 0.18 -2.61
CA ALA A 93 -2.01 0.22 -2.87
C ALA A 93 -1.24 -0.43 -1.71
N GLY A 94 -1.53 -0.05 -0.46
CA GLY A 94 -0.90 -0.64 0.72
C GLY A 94 -1.07 -2.17 0.80
N ILE A 95 -2.30 -2.66 0.52
CA ILE A 95 -2.57 -4.11 0.52
C ILE A 95 -1.84 -4.82 -0.61
N LEU A 96 -1.89 -4.30 -1.84
CA LEU A 96 -1.22 -4.91 -3.00
C LEU A 96 0.31 -4.97 -2.80
N PHE A 97 0.92 -3.91 -2.27
CA PHE A 97 2.36 -3.87 -2.01
C PHE A 97 2.81 -4.73 -0.82
N SER A 98 1.88 -5.13 0.04
CA SER A 98 2.14 -6.07 1.13
C SER A 98 2.20 -7.54 0.67
N GLN A 99 1.72 -7.87 -0.53
CA GLN A 99 1.78 -9.23 -1.04
C GLN A 99 3.24 -9.62 -1.35
N ARG A 100 3.72 -10.69 -0.71
CA ARG A 100 5.03 -11.29 -1.00
C ARG A 100 4.88 -12.22 -2.20
N LEU A 101 5.89 -12.25 -3.07
CA LEU A 101 6.06 -13.35 -4.01
C LEU A 101 6.16 -14.64 -3.17
N THR A 102 5.18 -15.51 -3.35
CA THR A 102 5.21 -16.84 -2.75
C THR A 102 6.21 -17.70 -3.52
N PRO A 103 6.85 -18.71 -2.89
CA PRO A 103 7.69 -19.66 -3.60
C PRO A 103 6.95 -20.30 -4.80
N ALA A 104 5.64 -20.54 -4.65
CA ALA A 104 4.78 -21.02 -5.72
C ALA A 104 4.71 -20.06 -6.91
N SER A 105 4.56 -18.75 -6.67
CA SER A 105 4.59 -17.75 -7.75
C SER A 105 5.96 -17.61 -8.41
N MET A 106 7.07 -17.83 -7.68
CA MET A 106 8.41 -17.86 -8.27
C MET A 106 8.59 -19.09 -9.16
N ALA A 107 8.19 -20.27 -8.68
CA ALA A 107 8.24 -21.52 -9.45
C ALA A 107 7.38 -21.43 -10.71
N LEU A 108 6.16 -20.87 -10.60
CA LEU A 108 5.29 -20.62 -11.73
C LEU A 108 5.93 -19.65 -12.74
N GLY A 109 6.58 -18.58 -12.26
CA GLY A 109 7.32 -17.65 -13.11
C GLY A 109 8.45 -18.32 -13.89
N LEU A 110 9.23 -19.20 -13.23
CA LEU A 110 10.29 -19.98 -13.89
C LEU A 110 9.72 -20.96 -14.92
N LEU A 111 8.62 -21.64 -14.59
CA LEU A 111 7.91 -22.52 -15.52
C LEU A 111 7.48 -21.76 -16.78
N TRP A 112 6.92 -20.56 -16.62
CA TRP A 112 6.53 -19.71 -17.75
C TRP A 112 7.71 -19.28 -18.60
N LEU A 113 8.84 -18.93 -17.97
CA LEU A 113 10.06 -18.56 -18.67
C LEU A 113 10.59 -19.75 -19.51
N GLY A 114 10.46 -20.97 -18.98
CA GLY A 114 10.75 -22.21 -19.71
C GLY A 114 9.81 -22.45 -20.88
N VAL A 115 8.48 -22.28 -20.70
CA VAL A 115 7.49 -22.42 -21.79
C VAL A 115 7.74 -21.41 -22.90
N PHE A 116 8.05 -20.17 -22.55
CA PHE A 116 8.38 -19.12 -23.52
C PHE A 116 9.67 -19.45 -24.29
N ALA A 117 10.76 -19.79 -23.59
CA ALA A 117 12.03 -20.15 -24.21
C ALA A 117 11.90 -21.39 -25.11
N GLY A 118 11.16 -22.41 -24.66
CA GLY A 118 10.86 -23.61 -25.44
C GLY A 118 10.00 -23.29 -26.67
N GLY A 119 8.99 -22.43 -26.54
CA GLY A 119 8.19 -21.95 -27.65
C GLY A 119 9.05 -21.24 -28.71
N VAL A 120 9.94 -20.35 -28.29
CA VAL A 120 10.89 -19.65 -29.19
C VAL A 120 11.81 -20.65 -29.90
N ALA A 121 12.38 -21.63 -29.18
CA ALA A 121 13.25 -22.64 -29.77
C ALA A 121 12.54 -23.51 -30.83
N LEU A 122 11.27 -23.86 -30.58
CA LEU A 122 10.44 -24.61 -31.52
C LEU A 122 10.06 -23.78 -32.75
N VAL A 123 9.78 -22.49 -32.60
CA VAL A 123 9.55 -21.58 -33.74
C VAL A 123 10.81 -21.49 -34.61
N VAL A 124 11.99 -21.34 -33.99
CA VAL A 124 13.27 -21.30 -34.72
C VAL A 124 13.54 -22.62 -35.46
N SER A 125 13.05 -23.74 -34.92
CA SER A 125 13.16 -25.07 -35.54
C SER A 125 12.09 -25.34 -36.62
N GLY A 126 11.27 -24.35 -36.99
CA GLY A 126 10.31 -24.42 -38.09
C GLY A 126 8.90 -24.89 -37.73
N TYR A 127 8.60 -25.10 -36.43
CA TYR A 127 7.27 -25.51 -36.00
C TYR A 127 6.33 -24.31 -35.83
N ALA A 128 5.55 -24.00 -36.86
CA ALA A 128 4.65 -22.85 -36.87
C ALA A 128 3.60 -22.84 -35.72
N PHE A 129 3.16 -24.01 -35.24
CA PHE A 129 2.22 -24.09 -34.12
C PHE A 129 2.81 -23.60 -32.79
N ALA A 130 4.14 -23.53 -32.66
CA ALA A 130 4.82 -23.07 -31.46
C ALA A 130 4.65 -21.57 -31.20
N TRP A 131 4.16 -20.79 -32.17
CA TRP A 131 3.73 -19.41 -31.96
C TRP A 131 2.66 -19.29 -30.85
N GLY A 132 1.79 -20.28 -30.71
CA GLY A 132 0.81 -20.33 -29.62
C GLY A 132 1.47 -20.37 -28.24
N LEU A 133 2.57 -21.12 -28.10
CA LEU A 133 3.35 -21.21 -26.85
C LEU A 133 4.10 -19.89 -26.56
N VAL A 134 4.61 -19.22 -27.58
CA VAL A 134 5.26 -17.91 -27.46
C VAL A 134 4.25 -16.85 -26.99
N VAL A 135 3.08 -16.79 -27.62
CA VAL A 135 2.02 -15.84 -27.23
C VAL A 135 1.52 -16.13 -25.82
N LEU A 136 1.28 -17.39 -25.49
CA LEU A 136 0.85 -17.80 -24.15
C LEU A 136 1.93 -17.44 -23.11
N GLY A 137 3.20 -17.75 -23.39
CA GLY A 137 4.34 -17.43 -22.54
C GLY A 137 4.59 -15.93 -22.37
N ALA A 138 4.20 -15.10 -23.34
CA ALA A 138 4.31 -13.65 -23.28
C ALA A 138 3.16 -12.98 -22.51
N ILE A 139 1.92 -13.48 -22.65
CA ILE A 139 0.73 -12.89 -22.04
C ILE A 139 0.61 -13.28 -20.56
N LEU A 140 0.82 -14.55 -20.22
CA LEU A 140 0.59 -15.02 -18.85
C LEU A 140 1.44 -14.38 -17.75
N PRO A 141 2.69 -13.90 -17.99
CA PRO A 141 3.43 -13.18 -16.95
C PRO A 141 3.00 -11.72 -16.79
N LEU A 142 2.15 -11.14 -17.66
CA LEU A 142 1.72 -9.74 -17.55
C LEU A 142 1.22 -9.35 -16.15
N PRO A 143 0.37 -10.15 -15.46
CA PRO A 143 -0.09 -9.83 -14.11
C PRO A 143 1.04 -9.87 -13.05
N LEU A 144 2.14 -10.58 -13.32
CA LEU A 144 3.29 -10.71 -12.43
C LEU A 144 4.31 -9.57 -12.61
N ILE A 145 4.23 -8.78 -13.67
CA ILE A 145 5.18 -7.69 -13.95
C ILE A 145 5.17 -6.64 -12.83
N GLN A 146 3.99 -6.23 -12.37
CA GLN A 146 3.85 -5.24 -11.28
C GLN A 146 4.47 -5.70 -9.94
N PRO A 147 4.13 -6.88 -9.39
CA PRO A 147 4.75 -7.36 -8.16
C PRO A 147 6.25 -7.63 -8.33
N LEU A 148 6.69 -8.08 -9.52
CA LEU A 148 8.12 -8.24 -9.81
C LEU A 148 8.85 -6.90 -9.80
N ARG A 149 8.34 -5.88 -10.50
CA ARG A 149 8.91 -4.53 -10.53
C ARG A 149 8.99 -3.93 -9.13
N THR A 150 7.96 -4.13 -8.32
CA THR A 150 7.95 -3.67 -6.92
C THR A 150 9.02 -4.41 -6.11
N THR A 151 9.13 -5.73 -6.25
CA THR A 151 10.13 -6.52 -5.53
C THR A 151 11.56 -6.14 -5.93
N LEU A 152 11.84 -6.00 -7.22
CA LEU A 152 13.13 -5.56 -7.74
C LEU A 152 13.48 -4.16 -7.21
N ARG A 153 12.51 -3.23 -7.23
CA ARG A 153 12.70 -1.89 -6.66
C ARG A 153 13.09 -1.97 -5.19
N MET A 154 12.50 -2.88 -4.41
CA MET A 154 12.77 -3.03 -2.97
C MET A 154 14.12 -3.68 -2.65
N MET A 155 14.68 -4.52 -3.54
CA MET A 155 15.91 -5.28 -3.26
C MET A 155 17.11 -4.38 -2.98
N GLY A 156 17.21 -3.24 -3.66
CA GLY A 156 18.30 -2.27 -3.49
C GLY A 156 18.00 -1.11 -2.52
N LEU A 157 16.83 -1.10 -1.86
CA LEU A 157 16.47 -0.01 -0.95
C LEU A 157 17.15 -0.15 0.42
N PRO A 158 17.53 0.98 1.05
CA PRO A 158 18.09 0.98 2.39
C PRO A 158 17.08 0.43 3.41
N SER A 159 17.63 -0.22 4.44
CA SER A 159 16.89 -0.70 5.60
C SER A 159 17.01 0.27 6.78
N GLY A 160 16.00 0.32 7.63
CA GLY A 160 15.99 1.09 8.86
C GLY A 160 15.15 0.43 9.94
N VAL A 161 15.15 1.03 11.13
CA VAL A 161 14.28 0.62 12.23
C VAL A 161 13.15 1.62 12.35
N ALA A 162 11.91 1.15 12.30
CA ALA A 162 10.75 1.97 12.55
C ALA A 162 10.19 1.70 13.95
N THR A 163 9.84 2.77 14.66
CA THR A 163 9.19 2.71 15.98
C THR A 163 7.76 3.20 15.84
N VAL A 164 6.81 2.39 16.31
CA VAL A 164 5.38 2.71 16.23
C VAL A 164 5.04 3.81 17.24
N ARG A 165 4.53 4.96 16.76
CA ARG A 165 4.04 6.06 17.59
C ARG A 165 2.55 5.96 17.85
N ARG A 166 1.78 5.53 16.85
CA ARG A 166 0.32 5.38 16.94
C ARG A 166 -0.14 4.18 16.14
N VAL A 167 -1.15 3.49 16.66
CA VAL A 167 -1.80 2.35 16.00
C VAL A 167 -3.25 2.74 15.72
N THR A 168 -3.74 2.49 14.52
CA THR A 168 -5.17 2.63 14.19
C THR A 168 -5.64 1.38 13.48
N HIS A 169 -6.62 0.70 14.06
CA HIS A 169 -7.30 -0.42 13.41
C HIS A 169 -8.19 0.11 12.28
N LEU A 170 -7.97 -0.37 11.07
CA LEU A 170 -8.75 0.02 9.90
C LEU A 170 -9.91 -0.93 9.62
N GLY A 171 -9.80 -2.18 10.05
CA GLY A 171 -10.82 -3.22 9.86
C GLY A 171 -10.21 -4.60 9.65
N SER A 172 -11.06 -5.61 9.60
CA SER A 172 -10.66 -6.99 9.33
C SER A 172 -11.15 -7.46 7.97
N ARG A 173 -10.38 -8.33 7.32
CA ARG A 173 -10.77 -9.02 6.10
C ARG A 173 -10.53 -10.51 6.26
N GLU A 174 -11.53 -11.30 5.91
CA GLU A 174 -11.37 -12.74 5.74
C GLU A 174 -10.76 -12.99 4.36
N LEU A 175 -9.50 -13.43 4.36
CA LEU A 175 -8.85 -14.05 3.21
C LEU A 175 -8.80 -15.57 3.48
N ARG A 176 -7.72 -16.26 3.10
CA ARG A 176 -7.47 -17.64 3.55
C ARG A 176 -7.32 -17.75 5.08
N VAL A 177 -6.95 -16.64 5.72
CA VAL A 177 -6.85 -16.47 7.18
C VAL A 177 -7.47 -15.12 7.49
N ARG A 178 -8.10 -14.96 8.66
CA ARG A 178 -8.57 -13.66 9.14
C ARG A 178 -7.38 -12.74 9.40
N VAL A 179 -7.35 -11.62 8.69
CA VAL A 179 -6.30 -10.61 8.78
C VAL A 179 -6.94 -9.29 9.23
N GLU A 180 -6.33 -8.65 10.21
CA GLU A 180 -6.68 -7.31 10.66
C GLU A 180 -5.70 -6.32 10.04
N LEU A 181 -6.23 -5.25 9.44
CA LEU A 181 -5.43 -4.21 8.84
C LEU A 181 -5.24 -3.06 9.83
N PHE A 182 -3.98 -2.69 10.06
CA PHE A 182 -3.61 -1.56 10.89
C PHE A 182 -2.90 -0.48 10.07
N ALA A 183 -3.20 0.77 10.37
CA ALA A 183 -2.38 1.92 10.02
C ALA A 183 -1.47 2.26 11.20
N PHE A 184 -0.16 2.08 11.02
CA PHE A 184 0.85 2.49 11.98
C PHE A 184 1.44 3.83 11.59
N ASP A 185 1.34 4.81 12.48
CA ASP A 185 2.19 5.99 12.44
C ASP A 185 3.55 5.59 12.99
N VAL A 186 4.58 5.65 12.16
CA VAL A 186 5.92 5.19 12.49
C VAL A 186 6.94 6.30 12.35
N MET A 187 7.91 6.32 13.28
CA MET A 187 9.14 7.09 13.14
C MET A 187 10.23 6.13 12.62
N VAL A 188 10.71 6.37 11.40
CA VAL A 188 11.78 5.60 10.80
C VAL A 188 13.11 6.23 11.15
N THR A 189 13.99 5.46 11.76
CA THR A 189 15.40 5.81 11.99
C THR A 189 16.24 5.05 10.95
N PRO A 190 16.64 5.71 9.85
CA PRO A 190 17.46 5.07 8.82
C PRO A 190 18.88 4.79 9.34
N SER A 191 19.59 3.85 8.74
CA SER A 191 21.01 3.61 9.04
C SER A 191 21.91 4.80 8.66
N SER A 192 21.46 5.60 7.69
CA SER A 192 22.13 6.81 7.23
C SER A 192 21.08 7.87 6.90
N GLY A 193 21.15 9.03 7.56
CA GLY A 193 20.25 10.17 7.34
C GLY A 193 19.41 10.52 8.56
N GLU A 194 18.56 11.53 8.41
CA GLU A 194 17.70 12.02 9.48
C GLU A 194 16.46 11.14 9.67
N PRO A 195 15.97 10.97 10.91
CA PRO A 195 14.71 10.32 11.18
C PRO A 195 13.54 11.00 10.46
N PHE A 196 12.57 10.22 10.02
CA PHE A 196 11.37 10.75 9.38
C PHE A 196 10.11 9.98 9.79
N GLY A 197 8.98 10.68 9.82
CA GLY A 197 7.67 10.09 10.07
C GLY A 197 7.05 9.53 8.80
N GLY A 198 6.22 8.50 8.93
CA GLY A 198 5.43 7.97 7.82
C GLY A 198 4.30 7.06 8.30
N THR A 199 3.40 6.72 7.38
CA THR A 199 2.27 5.84 7.66
C THR A 199 2.47 4.51 6.98
N LEU A 200 2.42 3.43 7.77
CA LEU A 200 2.62 2.07 7.30
C LEU A 200 1.32 1.28 7.44
N LEU A 201 0.80 0.78 6.31
CA LEU A 201 -0.34 -0.13 6.28
C LEU A 201 0.15 -1.56 6.40
N VAL A 202 -0.21 -2.23 7.50
CA VAL A 202 0.28 -3.59 7.77
C VAL A 202 -0.90 -4.53 7.98
N PRO A 203 -1.01 -5.59 7.17
CA PRO A 203 -1.88 -6.71 7.46
C PRO A 203 -1.28 -7.56 8.59
N VAL A 204 -1.99 -7.66 9.71
CA VAL A 204 -1.60 -8.43 10.89
C VAL A 204 -2.53 -9.65 11.02
N ARG A 205 -1.96 -10.85 11.19
CA ARG A 205 -2.78 -12.04 11.47
C ARG A 205 -3.39 -11.92 12.86
N ALA A 206 -4.59 -12.47 13.07
CA ALA A 206 -5.26 -12.45 14.37
C ALA A 206 -4.34 -12.89 15.54
N SER A 207 -3.50 -13.92 15.34
CA SER A 207 -2.52 -14.41 16.32
C SER A 207 -1.43 -13.41 16.70
N SER A 208 -1.19 -12.40 15.87
CA SER A 208 -0.13 -11.40 16.03
C SER A 208 -0.67 -10.02 16.44
N VAL A 209 -1.99 -9.85 16.56
CA VAL A 209 -2.63 -8.59 16.99
C VAL A 209 -2.09 -8.10 18.34
N PRO A 210 -1.84 -8.94 19.36
CA PRO A 210 -1.27 -8.48 20.62
C PRO A 210 0.14 -7.85 20.49
N LYS A 211 0.84 -8.09 19.37
CA LYS A 211 2.15 -7.50 19.08
C LYS A 211 2.05 -6.12 18.39
N ALA A 212 0.87 -5.73 17.93
CA ALA A 212 0.60 -4.46 17.25
C ALA A 212 0.38 -3.33 18.27
N VAL A 213 1.41 -3.01 19.05
CA VAL A 213 1.35 -2.01 20.13
C VAL A 213 2.21 -0.77 19.83
N VAL A 214 1.87 0.33 20.49
CA VAL A 214 2.72 1.54 20.49
C VAL A 214 4.07 1.22 21.11
N GLY A 215 5.15 1.75 20.54
CA GLY A 215 6.53 1.47 20.93
C GLY A 215 7.13 0.22 20.29
N ALA A 216 6.34 -0.60 19.59
CA ALA A 216 6.87 -1.75 18.86
C ALA A 216 7.92 -1.31 17.83
N ARG A 217 9.01 -2.08 17.75
CA ARG A 217 10.09 -1.86 16.78
C ARG A 217 9.96 -2.84 15.63
N MET A 218 10.19 -2.36 14.42
CA MET A 218 10.13 -3.18 13.22
C MET A 218 11.24 -2.82 12.25
N ALA A 219 11.76 -3.83 11.57
CA ALA A 219 12.64 -3.63 10.44
C ALA A 219 11.78 -3.20 9.25
N VAL A 220 12.18 -2.10 8.61
CA VAL A 220 11.52 -1.58 7.43
C VAL A 220 12.54 -1.31 6.33
N ARG A 221 12.09 -1.38 5.09
CA ARG A 221 12.79 -0.78 3.95
C ARG A 221 12.02 0.44 3.47
N PHE A 222 12.74 1.44 3.00
CA PHE A 222 12.13 2.69 2.54
C PHE A 222 12.85 3.23 1.30
N ASP A 223 12.14 4.00 0.48
CA ASP A 223 12.75 4.71 -0.64
C ASP A 223 13.26 6.08 -0.18
N PRO A 224 14.57 6.39 -0.25
CA PRO A 224 15.10 7.68 0.18
C PRO A 224 14.58 8.85 -0.66
N GLN A 225 14.16 8.61 -1.90
CA GLN A 225 13.52 9.61 -2.76
C GLN A 225 12.02 9.75 -2.48
N ASP A 226 11.42 8.78 -1.80
CA ASP A 226 9.99 8.70 -1.55
C ASP A 226 9.68 8.13 -0.16
N ARG A 227 9.70 9.03 0.83
CA ARG A 227 9.48 8.71 2.25
C ARG A 227 8.06 8.20 2.56
N SER A 228 7.13 8.30 1.62
CA SER A 228 5.80 7.68 1.74
C SER A 228 5.86 6.16 1.54
N PHE A 229 6.90 5.69 0.85
CA PHE A 229 7.08 4.30 0.51
C PHE A 229 7.92 3.59 1.57
N ILE A 230 7.24 3.10 2.60
CA ILE A 230 7.82 2.31 3.69
C ILE A 230 7.21 0.90 3.61
N ARG A 231 8.06 -0.14 3.72
CA ARG A 231 7.62 -1.54 3.70
C ARG A 231 8.08 -2.26 4.96
N PHE A 232 7.15 -2.94 5.61
CA PHE A 232 7.41 -3.83 6.73
C PHE A 232 8.18 -5.09 6.30
N GLU A 233 9.28 -5.41 7.00
CA GLU A 233 10.01 -6.68 6.81
C GLU A 233 9.69 -7.69 7.92
N ARG A 234 9.94 -7.31 9.17
CA ARG A 234 9.75 -8.14 10.36
C ARG A 234 9.66 -7.29 11.63
N LEU A 235 9.03 -7.84 12.66
CA LEU A 235 9.08 -7.27 14.01
C LEU A 235 10.45 -7.52 14.63
N LEU A 236 10.93 -6.55 15.41
CA LEU A 236 12.16 -6.62 16.19
C LEU A 236 11.74 -6.69 17.66
N GLY A 237 11.51 -7.91 18.15
CA GLY A 237 10.98 -8.19 19.49
C GLY A 237 10.45 -9.61 19.60
#